data_AF-A0A167AHV7-F1
#
_entry.id   AF-A0A167AHV7-F1
#
_cell.length_a   1.000
_cell.length_b   1.000
_cell.length_c   1.000
_cell.angle_alpha   90.00
_cell.angle_beta   90.00
_cell.angle_gamma   90.00
#
_symmetry.space_group_name_H-M   'P 1'
#
loop_
_entity.id
_entity.type
_entity.pdbx_description
1 polymer ?
#
loop_
_entity_poly.entity_id
_entity_poly.type
_entity_poly.pdbx_seq_one_letter_code
_entity_poly.pdbx_strand_id
1 'polypeptide(L)' 'MDFSSTIDGLILLFSGAAILLYTSGRLFPKLIKSEAALGYKAPLYFVGAVITVLGFSAIVHVQL' A
#
# COMPACT_ATOMS: atom_id res chain seq x y z
N MET A 1 25.38 -5.78 -1.56
CA MET A 1 24.12 -5.01 -1.58
C MET A 1 23.09 -5.84 -2.31
N ASP A 2 22.13 -6.43 -1.59
CA ASP A 2 21.09 -7.28 -2.17
C ASP A 2 20.04 -6.42 -2.88
N PHE A 3 20.30 -6.14 -4.16
CA PHE A 3 19.36 -5.45 -5.05
C PHE A 3 17.95 -6.06 -5.04
N SER A 4 17.84 -7.36 -4.75
CA SER A 4 16.55 -8.06 -4.61
C SER A 4 15.69 -7.46 -3.50
N SER A 5 16.25 -7.21 -2.32
CA SER A 5 15.48 -6.68 -1.18
C SER A 5 15.01 -5.24 -1.41
N THR A 6 15.78 -4.43 -2.14
CA THR A 6 15.35 -3.07 -2.52
C THR A 6 14.20 -3.10 -3.53
N ILE A 7 14.25 -4.03 -4.51
CA ILE A 7 13.17 -4.19 -5.50
C ILE A 7 11.89 -4.70 -4.83
N ASP A 8 12.00 -5.68 -3.93
CA ASP A 8 10.85 -6.18 -3.17
C ASP A 8 10.23 -5.09 -2.29
N GLY A 9 11.09 -4.27 -1.64
CA GLY A 9 10.66 -3.11 -0.87
C GLY A 9 9.94 -2.05 -1.71
N LEU A 10 10.41 -1.78 -2.94
CA LEU A 10 9.75 -0.86 -3.88
C LEU A 10 8.40 -1.41 -4.34
N ILE A 11 8.31 -2.70 -4.66
CA ILE A 11 7.04 -3.34 -5.03
C ILE A 11 6.02 -3.18 -3.89
N LEU A 12 6.42 -3.50 -2.66
CA LEU A 12 5.58 -3.31 -1.47
C LEU A 12 5.16 -1.85 -1.31
N LEU A 13 6.08 -0.89 -1.47
CA LEU A 13 5.80 0.53 -1.34
C LEU A 13 4.76 1.01 -2.36
N PHE A 14 4.93 0.64 -3.64
CA PHE A 14 4.01 1.01 -4.71
C PHE A 14 2.64 0.32 -4.56
N SER A 15 2.62 -0.95 -4.16
CA SER A 15 1.36 -1.67 -3.89
C SER A 15 0.61 -1.05 -2.71
N GLY A 16 1.29 -0.73 -1.60
CA GLY A 16 0.68 -0.07 -0.45
C GLY A 16 0.14 1.32 -0.80
N ALA A 17 0.90 2.11 -1.53
CA ALA A 17 0.47 3.42 -2.03
C ALA A 17 -0.75 3.32 -2.97
N ALA A 18 -0.80 2.31 -3.84
CA ALA A 18 -1.95 2.06 -4.71
C ALA A 18 -3.22 1.72 -3.90
N ILE A 19 -3.09 0.92 -2.84
CA ILE A 19 -4.21 0.61 -1.93
C ILE A 19 -4.68 1.88 -1.18
N LEU A 20 -3.77 2.75 -0.76
CA LEU A 20 -4.11 4.03 -0.13
C LEU A 20 -4.81 5.00 -1.11
N LEU A 21 -4.34 5.07 -2.36
CA LEU A 21 -4.98 5.85 -3.42
C LEU A 21 -6.35 5.29 -3.82
N TYR A 22 -6.50 3.97 -3.76
CA TYR A 22 -7.78 3.30 -3.94
C TYR A 22 -8.72 3.67 -2.79
N THR A 23 -8.36 3.46 -1.53
CA THR A 23 -9.22 3.76 -0.37
C THR A 23 -9.60 5.23 -0.22
N SER A 24 -8.80 6.14 -0.76
CA SER A 24 -9.07 7.58 -0.78
C SER A 24 -10.04 8.05 -1.87
N GLY A 25 -10.56 7.16 -2.74
CA GLY A 25 -11.54 7.56 -3.75
C GLY A 25 -10.94 8.02 -5.08
N ARG A 26 -9.60 8.13 -5.19
CA ARG A 26 -8.95 8.78 -6.33
C ARG A 26 -8.80 7.89 -7.56
N LEU A 27 -8.63 6.58 -7.39
CA LEU A 27 -8.42 5.65 -8.51
C LEU A 27 -9.72 5.11 -9.10
N PHE A 28 -10.66 4.63 -8.26
CA PHE A 28 -11.90 4.00 -8.73
C PHE A 28 -13.12 4.40 -7.90
N PRO A 29 -13.64 5.63 -8.06
CA PRO A 29 -14.74 6.15 -7.25
C PRO A 29 -16.05 5.33 -7.36
N LYS A 30 -16.25 4.59 -8.46
CA LYS A 30 -17.41 3.70 -8.64
C LYS A 30 -17.34 2.40 -7.83
N LEU A 31 -16.15 1.81 -7.66
CA LEU A 31 -15.95 0.58 -6.88
C LEU A 31 -16.08 0.85 -5.37
N ILE A 32 -15.58 2.00 -4.93
CA ILE A 32 -15.57 2.38 -3.51
C ILE A 32 -16.96 2.66 -2.96
N LYS A 33 -17.91 3.12 -3.80
CA LYS A 33 -19.30 3.26 -3.36
C LYS A 33 -19.93 1.92 -2.99
N SER A 34 -19.53 0.83 -3.66
CA SER A 34 -20.00 -0.52 -3.36
C SER A 34 -19.34 -1.07 -2.08
N GLU A 35 -18.04 -0.82 -1.89
CA GLU A 35 -17.30 -1.31 -0.72
C GLU A 35 -17.50 -0.49 0.55
N ALA A 36 -17.79 0.81 0.43
CA ALA A 36 -18.14 1.67 1.56
C ALA A 36 -19.46 1.21 2.22
N ALA A 37 -20.40 0.67 1.45
CA ALA A 37 -21.62 0.07 1.97
C ALA A 37 -21.34 -1.20 2.80
N LEU A 38 -20.20 -1.86 2.58
CA LEU A 38 -19.76 -3.06 3.29
C LEU A 38 -18.78 -2.76 4.44
N GLY A 39 -18.40 -1.49 4.65
CA GLY A 39 -17.50 -1.08 5.75
C GLY A 39 -16.02 -1.41 5.55
N TYR A 40 -15.60 -1.89 4.37
CA TYR A 40 -14.21 -2.31 4.13
C TYR A 40 -13.19 -1.18 4.00
N LYS A 41 -13.64 0.09 3.95
CA LYS A 41 -12.76 1.24 3.75
C LYS A 41 -11.66 1.36 4.80
N ALA A 42 -12.00 1.21 6.08
CA ALA A 42 -11.04 1.35 7.17
C ALA A 42 -10.04 0.18 7.25
N PRO A 43 -10.46 -1.09 7.17
CA PRO A 43 -9.54 -2.23 7.06
C PRO A 43 -8.57 -2.11 5.89
N LEU A 44 -9.07 -1.75 4.71
CA LEU A 44 -8.26 -1.68 3.51
C LEU A 44 -7.23 -0.53 3.57
N TYR A 45 -7.60 0.60 4.20
CA TYR A 45 -6.67 1.69 4.46
C TYR A 45 -5.54 1.25 5.40
N PHE A 46 -5.89 0.53 6.46
CA PHE A 46 -4.92 0.00 7.42
C PHE A 46 -3.95 -0.98 6.76
N VAL A 47 -4.46 -1.90 5.94
CA VAL A 47 -3.63 -2.84 5.17
C VAL A 47 -2.68 -2.10 4.23
N GLY A 48 -3.19 -1.11 3.48
CA GLY A 48 -2.36 -0.28 2.60
C GLY A 48 -1.25 0.47 3.36
N ALA A 49 -1.57 1.03 4.52
CA ALA A 49 -0.60 1.72 5.36
C ALA A 49 0.49 0.77 5.88
N VAL A 50 0.12 -0.40 6.39
CA VAL A 50 1.09 -1.41 6.88
C VAL A 50 2.04 -1.86 5.78
N ILE A 51 1.50 -2.20 4.61
CA ILE A 51 2.29 -2.64 3.45
C ILE A 51 3.28 -1.54 3.01
N THR A 52 2.84 -0.27 3.02
CA THR A 52 3.70 0.87 2.66
C THR A 52 4.86 1.02 3.65
N VAL A 53 4.59 0.90 4.96
CA VAL A 53 5.63 0.98 6.00
C VAL A 53 6.62 -0.18 5.90
N LEU A 54 6.15 -1.40 5.63
CA LEU A 54 7.01 -2.57 5.43
C LEU A 54 7.91 -2.40 4.20
N GLY A 55 7.36 -1.93 3.07
CA GLY A 55 8.14 -1.64 1.87
C GLY A 55 9.21 -0.57 2.11
N PHE A 56 8.85 0.51 2.81
CA PHE A 56 9.81 1.55 3.19
C PHE A 56 10.92 1.02 4.11
N SER A 57 10.55 0.23 5.13
CA SER A 57 11.52 -0.39 6.05
C SER A 57 12.48 -1.33 5.32
N ALA A 58 12.00 -2.09 4.34
CA ALA A 58 12.83 -2.98 3.53
C ALA A 58 13.84 -2.19 2.68
N ILE A 59 13.46 -1.04 2.14
CA ILE A 59 14.37 -0.16 1.39
C ILE A 59 15.44 0.44 2.31
N VAL A 60 15.03 0.97 3.47
CA VAL A 60 15.92 1.66 4.41
C VAL A 60 16.92 0.70 5.07
N HIS A 61 16.51 -0.51 5.46
CA HIS A 61 17.42 -1.51 6.02
C HIS A 61 18.47 -2.00 5.02
N VAL A 62 18.21 -1.91 3.71
CA VAL A 62 19.20 -2.28 2.68
C VAL A 62 20.23 -1.17 2.44
N GLN A 63 19.96 0.06 2.87
CA GLN A 63 20.84 1.22 2.71
C GLN A 63 21.77 1.47 3.90
N LEU A 64 21.50 0.87 5.07
CA LEU A 64 22.32 0.92 6.30
C LEU A 64 23.25 -0.29 6.38
#